data_AF-D2C4S4-F1
#
_entry.id   AF-D2C4S4-F1
#
_cell.length_a   1.000
_cell.length_b   1.000
_cell.length_c   1.000
_cell.angle_alpha   90.00
_cell.angle_beta   90.00
_cell.angle_gamma   90.00
#
_symmetry.space_group_name_H-M   'P 1'
#
loop_
_entity.id
_entity.type
_entity.pdbx_description
1 polymer ?
#
loop_
_entity_poly.entity_id
_entity_poly.type
_entity_poly.pdbx_seq_one_letter_code
_entity_poly.pdbx_strand_id
1 'polypeptide(L)' 'MIYIGVVLMFLGTLLSLLKKDFFLKIHLIGISDTVGSLFIVLNFWEDVSRTILMVILLLVWGPFVSHVIARMYTEGSS' A
#
# COMPACT_ATOMS: atom_id res chain seq x y z
N MET A 1 16.09 -5.77 3.40
CA MET A 1 14.83 -5.49 2.67
C MET A 1 13.70 -5.10 3.62
N ILE A 2 13.49 -5.81 4.73
CA ILE A 2 12.44 -5.48 5.71
C ILE A 2 12.53 -4.02 6.21
N TYR A 3 13.70 -3.56 6.67
CA TYR A 3 13.86 -2.18 7.14
C TYR A 3 13.55 -1.12 6.07
N ILE A 4 13.92 -1.39 4.80
CA ILE A 4 13.62 -0.50 3.67
C ILE A 4 12.12 -0.45 3.45
N GLY A 5 11.44 -1.60 3.50
CA GLY A 5 9.99 -1.68 3.38
C GLY A 5 9.28 -0.89 4.48
N VAL A 6 9.69 -1.07 5.74
CA VAL A 6 9.11 -0.34 6.88
C VAL A 6 9.36 1.17 6.78
N VAL A 7 10.58 1.58 6.42
CA VAL A 7 10.90 3.01 6.23
C VAL A 7 10.08 3.60 5.09
N LEU A 8 9.89 2.87 3.99
CA LEU A 8 9.07 3.31 2.87
C LEU A 8 7.62 3.54 3.32
N MET A 9 6.99 2.55 3.98
CA MET A 9 5.63 2.66 4.53
C MET A 9 5.47 3.85 5.47
N PHE A 10 6.45 4.05 6.36
CA PHE A 10 6.47 5.20 7.27
C PHE A 10 6.55 6.53 6.52
N LEU A 11 7.44 6.64 5.53
CA LEU A 11 7.59 7.84 4.71
C LEU A 11 6.32 8.14 3.90
N GLY A 12 5.70 7.15 3.25
CA GLY A 12 4.47 7.36 2.50
C GLY A 12 3.32 7.85 3.37
N THR A 13 3.21 7.32 4.59
CA THR A 13 2.25 7.81 5.58
C THR A 13 2.53 9.26 5.96
N LEU A 14 3.80 9.59 6.27
CA LEU A 14 4.20 10.96 6.63
C LEU A 14 3.93 11.95 5.49
N LEU A 15 4.30 11.60 4.26
CA LEU A 15 4.07 12.41 3.06
C LEU A 15 2.57 12.63 2.80
N SER A 16 1.74 11.61 3.06
CA SER A 16 0.28 11.73 2.94
C SER A 16 -0.32 12.72 3.94
N LEU A 17 0.17 12.75 5.18
CA LEU A 17 -0.28 13.74 6.17
C LEU A 17 -0.04 15.19 5.70
N LEU A 18 1.01 15.44 4.92
CA LEU A 18 1.35 16.75 4.38
C LEU A 18 0.50 17.17 3.17
N LYS A 19 -0.20 16.26 2.51
CA LYS A 19 -1.05 16.58 1.35
C LYS A 19 -2.43 17.06 1.81
N LYS A 20 -3.02 18.02 1.10
CA LYS A 20 -4.40 18.49 1.36
C LYS A 20 -5.43 17.67 0.59
N ASP A 21 -5.11 17.30 -0.64
CA ASP A 21 -5.99 16.54 -1.54
C ASP A 21 -6.18 15.09 -1.05
N PHE A 22 -7.43 14.65 -0.90
CA PHE A 22 -7.77 13.32 -0.39
C PHE A 22 -7.33 12.20 -1.34
N PHE A 23 -7.53 12.35 -2.65
CA PHE A 23 -7.13 11.35 -3.63
C PHE A 23 -5.61 11.18 -3.67
N LEU A 24 -4.87 12.28 -3.52
CA LEU A 24 -3.42 12.23 -3.41
C LEU A 24 -2.95 11.56 -2.12
N LYS A 25 -3.66 11.79 -0.99
CA LYS A 25 -3.37 11.12 0.29
C LYS A 25 -3.46 9.60 0.16
N ILE A 26 -4.60 9.10 -0.34
CA ILE A 26 -4.84 7.66 -0.47
C ILE A 26 -3.92 7.02 -1.51
N HIS A 27 -3.59 7.73 -2.59
CA HIS A 27 -2.67 7.23 -3.62
C HIS A 27 -1.26 7.04 -3.07
N LEU A 28 -0.76 8.00 -2.30
CA LEU A 28 0.56 7.91 -1.66
C LEU A 28 0.62 6.79 -0.63
N ILE A 29 -0.40 6.66 0.22
CA ILE A 29 -0.49 5.56 1.20
C ILE A 29 -0.55 4.22 0.45
N GLY A 30 -1.44 4.08 -0.53
CA GLY A 30 -1.64 2.84 -1.27
C GLY A 30 -0.38 2.35 -1.98
N ILE A 31 0.34 3.24 -2.68
CA ILE A 31 1.62 2.87 -3.34
C ILE A 31 2.66 2.47 -2.29
N SER A 32 2.82 3.31 -1.26
CA SER A 32 3.85 3.10 -0.24
C SER A 32 3.66 1.80 0.52
N ASP A 33 2.43 1.48 0.92
CA ASP A 33 2.09 0.26 1.63
C ASP A 33 2.24 -0.97 0.75
N THR A 34 1.83 -0.89 -0.53
CA THR A 34 1.98 -2.01 -1.47
C THR A 34 3.45 -2.29 -1.75
N VAL A 35 4.25 -1.28 -2.08
CA VAL A 35 5.68 -1.47 -2.39
C VAL A 35 6.48 -1.84 -1.13
N GLY A 36 6.17 -1.22 0.00
CA GLY A 36 6.84 -1.52 1.27
C GLY A 36 6.57 -2.95 1.74
N SER A 37 5.32 -3.39 1.68
CA SER A 37 4.94 -4.78 2.01
C SER A 37 5.55 -5.80 1.06
N LEU A 38 5.71 -5.49 -0.23
CA LEU A 38 6.46 -6.34 -1.16
C LEU A 38 7.92 -6.53 -0.73
N PHE A 39 8.62 -5.46 -0.33
CA PHE A 39 9.99 -5.59 0.18
C PHE A 39 10.09 -6.46 1.44
N ILE A 40 9.04 -6.47 2.26
CA ILE A 40 8.98 -7.30 3.47
C ILE A 40 8.71 -8.76 3.08
N VAL A 41 7.70 -9.02 2.25
CA VAL A 41 7.31 -10.38 1.83
C VAL A 41 8.40 -11.07 1.03
N LEU A 42 9.09 -10.33 0.15
CA LEU A 42 10.26 -10.84 -0.59
C LEU A 42 11.46 -11.16 0.30
N ASN A 43 11.39 -11.01 1.62
CA ASN A 43 12.43 -11.51 2.50
C ASN A 43 12.25 -13.00 2.86
N PHE A 44 11.02 -13.53 2.75
CA PHE A 44 10.67 -14.89 3.15
C PHE A 44 10.79 -15.88 1.97
N TRP A 45 12.02 -16.17 1.54
CA TRP A 45 12.28 -17.06 0.41
C TRP A 45 12.18 -18.57 0.74
N GLU A 46 12.11 -18.92 2.01
CA GLU A 46 12.08 -20.33 2.45
C GLU A 46 10.85 -21.08 1.91
N ASP A 47 9.73 -20.38 1.70
CA ASP A 47 8.50 -20.97 1.18
C ASP A 47 7.98 -20.19 -0.03
N VAL A 48 8.62 -20.44 -1.18
CA VAL A 48 8.39 -19.70 -2.44
C VAL A 48 6.92 -19.69 -2.84
N SER A 49 6.21 -20.82 -2.67
CA SER A 49 4.80 -20.96 -3.04
C SER A 49 3.92 -19.97 -2.27
N ARG A 50 4.14 -19.87 -0.96
CA ARG A 50 3.44 -18.94 -0.07
C ARG A 50 3.78 -17.49 -0.38
N THR A 51 5.05 -17.20 -0.65
CA THR A 51 5.52 -15.85 -0.98
C THR A 51 4.92 -15.35 -2.28
N ILE A 52 4.81 -16.20 -3.32
CA ILE A 52 4.13 -15.86 -4.58
C ILE A 52 2.66 -15.53 -4.33
N LEU A 53 1.94 -16.36 -3.56
CA LEU A 53 0.54 -16.10 -3.22
C LEU A 53 0.38 -14.76 -2.47
N MET A 54 1.25 -14.47 -1.51
CA MET A 54 1.22 -13.19 -0.77
C MET A 54 1.49 -11.99 -1.69
N VAL A 55 2.44 -12.09 -2.62
CA VAL A 55 2.72 -11.03 -3.61
C VAL A 55 1.49 -10.76 -4.49
N ILE A 56 0.85 -11.81 -5.01
CA ILE A 56 -0.36 -11.66 -5.85
C ILE A 56 -1.48 -10.98 -5.06
N LEU A 57 -1.73 -11.44 -3.83
CA LEU A 57 -2.75 -10.86 -2.97
C LEU A 57 -2.48 -9.39 -2.68
N LEU A 58 -1.22 -9.02 -2.36
CA LEU A 58 -0.84 -7.63 -2.10
C LEU A 58 -1.05 -6.72 -3.31
N LEU A 59 -0.66 -7.19 -4.51
CA LEU A 59 -0.78 -6.43 -5.75
C LEU A 59 -2.25 -6.19 -6.17
N VAL A 60 -3.15 -7.10 -5.83
CA VAL A 60 -4.59 -6.94 -6.10
C VAL A 60 -5.25 -6.10 -5.01
N TRP A 61 -4.93 -6.35 -3.74
CA TRP A 61 -5.60 -5.74 -2.60
C TRP A 61 -5.28 -4.26 -2.44
N GLY A 62 -4.02 -3.84 -2.64
CA GLY A 62 -3.61 -2.44 -2.48
C GLY A 62 -4.41 -1.46 -3.36
N PRO A 63 -4.48 -1.68 -4.69
CA PRO A 63 -5.30 -0.88 -5.60
C PRO A 63 -6.80 -0.98 -5.30
N PHE A 64 -7.29 -2.17 -4.97
CA PHE A 64 -8.70 -2.40 -4.67
C PHE A 64 -9.17 -1.56 -3.46
N VAL A 65 -8.44 -1.60 -2.35
CA VAL A 65 -8.76 -0.82 -1.15
C VAL A 65 -8.72 0.68 -1.45
N SER A 66 -7.69 1.14 -2.17
CA SER A 66 -7.56 2.55 -2.58
C SER A 66 -8.77 3.00 -3.41
N HIS A 67 -9.23 2.16 -4.34
CA HIS A 67 -10.40 2.43 -5.17
C HIS A 67 -11.70 2.49 -4.36
N VAL A 68 -11.93 1.53 -3.45
CA VAL A 68 -13.12 1.50 -2.59
C VAL A 68 -13.20 2.74 -1.70
N ILE A 69 -12.07 3.12 -1.07
CA ILE A 69 -12.00 4.32 -0.22
C ILE A 69 -12.29 5.59 -1.05
N ALA A 70 -11.69 5.71 -2.23
CA ALA A 70 -11.93 6.83 -3.14
C ALA A 70 -13.42 6.96 -3.50
N ARG A 71 -14.06 5.83 -3.85
CA ARG A 71 -15.48 5.78 -4.22
C ARG A 71 -16.39 6.20 -3.07
N MET A 72 -16.15 5.68 -1.86
CA MET A 72 -16.93 6.03 -0.68
C MET A 72 -16.82 7.53 -0.35
N TYR A 73 -15.64 8.12 -0.52
CA TYR A 73 -15.44 9.55 -0.33
C TYR A 73 -16.22 10.39 -1.36
N THR A 74 -16.26 9.96 -2.62
CA THR A 74 -17.05 10.66 -3.64
C THR A 74 -18.55 10.56 -3.40
N GLU A 75 -19.06 9.40 -2.99
CA GLU A 75 -20.50 9.18 -2.75
C GLU A 75 -20.96 9.86 -1.44
N GLY A 76 -20.11 9.96 -0.42
CA GLY A 76 -20.43 10.64 0.83
C GLY A 76 -20.26 12.17 0.81
N SER A 77 -19.69 12.72 -0.26
CA SER A 77 -19.48 14.16 -0.44
C SER A 77 -20.56 14.84 -1.29
N SER A 78 -21.52 14.08 -1.84
CA SER A 78 -22.70 14.59 -2.56
C SER A 78 -23.90 14.76 -1.64
#